data_AF-F3Y9Y4-F1
#
_entry.id   AF-F3Y9Y4-F1
#
_cell.length_a   1.000
_cell.length_b   1.000
_cell.length_c   1.000
_cell.angle_alpha   90.00
_cell.angle_beta   90.00
_cell.angle_gamma   90.00
#
_symmetry.space_group_name_H-M   'P 1'
#
loop_
_entity.id
_entity.type
_entity.pdbx_description
1 polymer ?
#
loop_
_entity_poly.entity_id
_entity_poly.type
_entity_poly.pdbx_seq_one_letter_code
_entity_poly.pdbx_strand_id
1 'polypeptide(L)' 'MKKIEQAQQFLQKNESLFRCPICYHSFYLNSYSLICKNNHQFDLSKKGTLYFLNHQVKTEYSKKNVNSKRKFD' A
#
# COMPACT_ATOMS: atom_id res chain seq x y z
N MET A 1 4.95 13.69 -19.18
CA MET A 1 5.12 12.86 -17.96
C MET A 1 3.81 12.77 -17.21
N LYS A 2 3.30 11.58 -16.88
CA LYS A 2 2.03 11.41 -16.16
C LYS A 2 2.19 11.85 -14.70
N LYS A 3 1.10 12.29 -14.06
CA LYS A 3 1.12 12.73 -12.65
C LYS A 3 1.58 11.61 -11.70
N ILE A 4 1.17 10.38 -11.98
CA ILE A 4 1.57 9.21 -11.20
C ILE A 4 3.08 8.92 -11.30
N GLU A 5 3.71 9.15 -12.46
CA GLU A 5 5.16 8.96 -12.65
C GLU A 5 5.96 10.04 -11.92
N GLN A 6 5.48 11.28 -11.93
CA GLN A 6 6.09 12.39 -11.17
C GLN A 6 6.06 12.09 -9.66
N ALA A 7 4.92 11.62 -9.15
CA ALA A 7 4.79 11.24 -7.75
C ALA A 7 5.69 10.05 -7.40
N GLN A 8 5.77 9.02 -8.25
CA GLN A 8 6.67 7.88 -8.06
C GLN A 8 8.13 8.33 -7.92
N GLN A 9 8.61 9.18 -8.83
CA GLN A 9 9.98 9.70 -8.78
C GLN A 9 10.23 10.55 -7.54
N PHE A 10 9.26 11.36 -7.13
CA PHE A 10 9.35 12.13 -5.90
C PHE A 10 9.52 11.23 -4.68
N LEU A 11 8.75 10.15 -4.59
CA LEU A 11 8.88 9.17 -3.51
C LEU A 11 10.24 8.47 -3.53
N GLN A 12 10.71 8.03 -4.69
CA GLN A 12 12.04 7.41 -4.86
C GLN A 12 13.18 8.32 -4.38
N LYS A 13 13.13 9.61 -4.74
CA LYS A 13 14.16 10.58 -4.35
C LYS A 13 14.15 10.92 -2.87
N ASN A 14 13.01 10.77 -2.21
CA ASN A 14 12.77 11.25 -0.85
C ASN A 14 12.30 10.12 0.09
N GLU A 15 12.63 8.86 -0.21
CA GLU A 15 12.11 7.69 0.52
C GLU A 15 12.34 7.80 2.03
N SER A 16 13.50 8.35 2.44
CA SER A 16 13.88 8.56 3.84
C SER A 16 12.99 9.56 4.60
N LEU A 17 12.23 10.41 3.90
CA LEU A 17 11.30 11.37 4.51
C LEU A 17 9.97 10.72 4.94
N PHE A 18 9.69 9.50 4.50
CA PHE A 18 8.41 8.83 4.74
C PHE A 18 8.54 7.68 5.73
N ARG A 19 7.53 7.55 6.59
CA ARG A 19 7.34 6.40 7.49
C ARG A 19 5.89 5.96 7.49
N CYS A 20 5.67 4.67 7.73
CA CYS A 20 4.34 4.10 7.85
C CYS A 20 3.57 4.79 9.00
N PRO A 21 2.37 5.34 8.76
CA PRO A 21 1.58 5.96 9.83
C PRO A 21 1.01 4.93 10.83
N ILE A 22 1.01 3.64 10.46
CA ILE A 22 0.46 2.55 11.28
C ILE A 22 1.52 1.95 12.20
N CYS A 23 2.72 1.68 11.68
CA CYS A 23 3.79 0.99 12.44
C CYS A 23 5.11 1.75 12.51
N TYR A 24 5.18 2.96 11.96
CA TYR A 24 6.35 3.86 11.97
C TYR A 24 7.63 3.29 11.34
N HIS A 25 7.58 2.14 10.70
CA HIS A 25 8.70 1.62 9.91
C HIS A 25 8.89 2.40 8.60
N SER A 26 10.10 2.35 8.07
CA SER A 26 10.41 2.89 6.74
C SER A 26 9.59 2.21 5.65
N PHE A 27 9.33 2.94 4.59
CA PHE A 27 8.79 2.39 3.35
C PHE A 27 9.90 1.94 2.42
N TYR A 28 9.55 1.05 1.50
CA TYR A 28 10.21 0.89 0.21
C TYR A 28 9.17 1.10 -0.89
N LEU A 29 9.59 1.62 -2.04
CA LEU A 29 8.70 1.78 -3.19
C LEU A 29 8.68 0.51 -4.05
N ASN A 30 7.50 -0.03 -4.29
CA ASN A 30 7.26 -1.10 -5.25
C ASN A 30 6.35 -0.60 -6.37
N SER A 31 6.93 -0.28 -7.52
CA SER A 31 6.22 0.36 -8.64
C SER A 31 5.49 1.63 -8.17
N TYR A 32 4.16 1.58 -8.07
CA TYR A 32 3.31 2.70 -7.67
C TYR A 32 2.81 2.57 -6.22
N SER A 33 3.42 1.72 -5.39
CA SER A 33 2.94 1.40 -4.05
C SER A 33 4.04 1.57 -3.02
N LEU A 34 3.78 2.29 -1.93
CA LEU A 34 4.65 2.33 -0.76
C LEU A 34 4.31 1.16 0.16
N ILE A 35 5.30 0.33 0.49
CA ILE A 35 5.13 -0.84 1.35
C ILE A 35 6.13 -0.76 2.50
N CYS A 36 5.65 -0.91 3.74
CA CYS A 36 6.52 -0.93 4.91
C CYS A 36 6.94 -2.36 5.28
N LYS A 37 7.87 -2.52 6.23
CA LYS A 37 8.33 -3.84 6.71
C LYS A 37 7.21 -4.76 7.24
N ASN A 38 6.13 -4.18 7.77
CA ASN A 38 4.95 -4.93 8.26
C ASN A 38 3.89 -5.13 7.17
N ASN A 39 4.23 -4.92 5.90
CA ASN A 39 3.38 -5.12 4.74
C ASN A 39 2.12 -4.24 4.65
N HIS A 40 2.08 -3.10 5.35
CA HIS A 40 1.10 -2.04 5.06
C HIS A 40 1.45 -1.38 3.73
N GLN A 41 0.45 -1.34 2.84
CA GLN A 41 0.58 -0.84 1.47
C GLN A 41 -0.26 0.42 1.26
N PHE A 42 0.31 1.39 0.56
CA PHE A 42 -0.38 2.61 0.13
C PHE A 42 -0.13 2.84 -1.36
N ASP A 43 -1.19 2.77 -2.17
CA ASP A 43 -1.09 2.88 -3.62
C ASP A 43 -1.22 4.32 -4.11
N LEU A 44 -0.37 4.70 -5.07
CA LEU A 44 -0.48 5.95 -5.79
C LEU A 44 -1.71 5.95 -6.69
N SER A 45 -2.53 6.99 -6.55
CA SER A 45 -3.60 7.24 -7.49
C SER A 45 -3.06 7.74 -8.84
N LYS A 46 -3.85 7.63 -9.91
CA LYS A 46 -3.51 8.23 -11.23
C LYS A 46 -3.27 9.75 -11.16
N LYS A 47 -3.81 10.42 -10.14
CA LYS A 47 -3.63 11.85 -9.89
C LYS A 47 -2.30 12.18 -9.18
N GLY A 48 -1.50 11.17 -8.80
CA GLY A 48 -0.23 11.35 -8.09
C GLY A 48 -0.39 11.55 -6.58
N THR A 49 -1.51 11.11 -6.00
CA THR A 49 -1.80 11.25 -4.57
C THR A 49 -1.72 9.92 -3.84
N LEU A 50 -1.27 9.95 -2.58
CA LEU A 50 -1.35 8.85 -1.63
C LEU A 50 -2.40 9.16 -0.57
N TYR A 51 -3.16 8.14 -0.14
CA TYR A 51 -4.11 8.26 0.95
C TYR A 51 -3.63 7.42 2.13
N PHE A 52 -3.12 8.09 3.16
CA PHE A 52 -2.72 7.46 4.42
C PHE A 52 -3.96 7.27 5.30
N LEU A 53 -4.76 6.26 5.01
CA LEU A 53 -5.91 5.92 5.83
C LEU A 53 -5.42 5.19 7.09
N ASN A 54 -5.66 5.79 8.25
CA ASN A 54 -5.28 5.21 9.56
C ASN A 54 -6.14 3.99 9.96
N HIS A 55 -7.20 3.71 9.21
CA HIS A 55 -8.05 2.54 9.37
C HIS A 55 -8.13 1.83 8.02
N GLN A 56 -8.02 0.50 8.03
CA GLN A 56 -8.54 -0.27 6.92
C GLN A 56 -10.01 0.12 6.77
N VAL A 57 -10.39 0.63 5.60
CA VAL A 57 -11.80 0.68 5.23
C VAL A 57 -12.24 -0.78 5.24
N LYS A 58 -12.95 -1.19 6.29
CA LYS A 58 -13.66 -2.47 6.34
C LYS A 58 -14.72 -2.41 5.25
N THR A 59 -14.34 -2.66 4.01
CA THR A 59 -15.31 -2.99 2.98
C THR A 59 -15.83 -4.38 3.35
N GLU A 60 -17.11 -4.64 3.08
CA GLU A 60 -17.77 -5.94 3.36
C GLU A 60 -17.09 -7.14 2.67
N TYR A 61 -16.05 -6.88 1.88
CA TYR A 61 -15.22 -7.84 1.17
C TYR A 61 -13.86 -8.15 1.82
N SER A 62 -13.61 -7.77 3.09
CA SER A 62 -12.59 -8.43 3.91
C SER A 62 -13.03 -9.87 4.21
N LYS A 63 -13.04 -10.69 3.14
CA LYS A 63 -13.29 -12.13 3.15
C LYS A 63 -12.32 -12.76 4.14
N LYS A 64 -12.87 -13.09 5.30
CA LYS A 64 -12.29 -14.07 6.22
C LYS A 64 -12.05 -15.35 5.42
N ASN A 65 -10.77 -15.67 5.23
CA ASN A 65 -10.22 -17.02 5.21
C ASN A 65 -10.82 -17.98 4.18
N VAL A 66 -10.11 -18.14 3.06
CA VAL A 66 -10.15 -19.36 2.24
C VAL A 66 -9.82 -20.60 3.09
N ASN A 67 -10.85 -21.33 3.51
CA ASN A 67 -10.72 -22.69 4.03
C ASN A 67 -11.59 -23.63 3.19
N SER A 68 -11.30 -23.71 1.89
CA SER A 68 -11.90 -24.69 1.00
C SER A 68 -11.12 -26.00 1.09
N LYS A 69 -11.23 -26.72 2.21
CA LYS A 69 -10.87 -28.14 2.23
C LYS A 69 -11.94 -28.91 1.46
N ARG A 70 -11.76 -29.08 0.14
CA ARG A 70 -12.52 -30.09 -0.61
C ARG A 70 -11.97 -31.46 -0.20
N LYS A 71 -12.72 -32.20 0.60
CA LYS A 71 -12.62 -33.65 0.59
C LYS A 71 -13.46 -34.12 -0.60
N PHE A 72 -12.83 -34.81 -1.53
CA PHE A 72 -13.51 -35.69 -2.48
C PHE A 72 -13.67 -37.02 -1.74
N ASP A 73 -14.91 -37.39 -1.46
CA ASP A 73 -15.34 -38.76 -1.22
C ASP A 73 -16.23 -39.15 -2.42
#